data_AF-A0A183B299-F1
#
_entry.id   AF-A0A183B299-F1
#
_cell.length_a   1.000
_cell.length_b   1.000
_cell.length_c   1.000
_cell.angle_alpha   90.00
_cell.angle_beta   90.00
_cell.angle_gamma   90.00
#
_symmetry.space_group_name_H-M   'P 1'
#
loop_
_entity.id
_entity.type
_entity.pdbx_description
1 polymer ?
#
loop_
_entity_poly.entity_id
_entity_poly.type
_entity_poly.pdbx_seq_one_letter_code
_entity_poly.pdbx_strand_id
1 'polypeptide(L)'
;MLGCKHTRTTAYHSAANGLVERFHRQLSAALKAPPGSEWHEGLPLVLLGIRNTIKADLHTTPAALALGCTLHLPGEFVSPKP
;
A
#
# COMPACT_ATOMS: atom_id res chain seq x y z
N MET A 1 21.18 18.19 -9.44
CA MET A 1 20.95 17.03 -8.56
C MET A 1 19.95 17.42 -7.49
N LEU A 2 18.96 16.58 -7.16
CA LEU A 2 17.85 16.87 -6.23
C LEU A 2 18.24 16.93 -4.72
N GLY A 3 19.53 16.97 -4.38
CA GLY A 3 19.99 17.00 -2.98
C GLY A 3 19.75 15.71 -2.17
N CYS A 4 19.34 14.61 -2.81
CA CYS A 4 19.00 13.36 -2.11
C CYS A 4 20.26 12.59 -1.63
N LYS A 5 20.23 12.11 -0.39
CA LYS A 5 21.23 11.17 0.14
C LYS A 5 20.85 9.73 -0.20
N HIS A 6 21.69 9.05 -0.96
CA HIS A 6 21.51 7.62 -1.25
C HIS A 6 22.08 6.77 -0.10
N THR A 7 21.24 5.96 0.52
CA THR A 7 21.64 4.96 1.52
C THR A 7 21.62 3.57 0.88
N ARG A 8 22.74 2.83 0.94
CA ARG A 8 22.84 1.45 0.42
C ARG A 8 22.75 0.46 1.58
N THR A 9 22.02 -0.62 1.38
CA THR A 9 21.99 -1.77 2.29
C THR A 9 23.16 -2.70 1.97
N THR A 10 23.70 -3.40 2.98
CA THR A 10 24.74 -4.42 2.78
C THR A 10 24.19 -5.58 1.96
N ALA A 11 25.04 -6.21 1.13
CA ALA A 11 24.64 -7.38 0.35
C ALA A 11 24.17 -8.52 1.27
N TYR A 12 23.18 -9.29 0.80
CA TYR A 12 22.62 -10.46 1.50
C TYR A 12 22.03 -10.18 2.91
N HIS A 13 21.68 -8.93 3.22
CA HIS A 13 21.07 -8.55 4.49
C HIS A 13 19.65 -8.00 4.29
N SER A 14 18.69 -8.89 4.05
CA SER A 14 17.26 -8.56 3.80
C SER A 14 16.60 -7.76 4.92
N ALA A 15 17.07 -7.92 6.17
CA ALA A 15 16.56 -7.18 7.31
C ALA A 15 16.74 -5.65 7.16
N ALA A 16 17.78 -5.18 6.48
CA ALA A 16 18.00 -3.74 6.27
C ALA A 16 16.91 -3.09 5.38
N ASN A 17 16.20 -3.88 4.56
CA ASN A 17 15.09 -3.39 3.75
C ASN A 17 13.74 -4.02 4.15
N GLY A 18 13.67 -4.60 5.35
CA GLY A 18 12.58 -5.50 5.74
C GLY A 18 11.19 -4.87 5.70
N LEU A 19 11.07 -3.55 5.93
CA LEU A 19 9.78 -2.85 5.83
C LEU A 19 9.26 -2.80 4.38
N VAL A 20 10.14 -2.45 3.43
CA VAL A 20 9.82 -2.40 2.00
C VAL A 20 9.54 -3.80 1.48
N GLU A 21 10.33 -4.80 1.87
CA GLU A 21 10.12 -6.19 1.47
C GLU A 21 8.79 -6.76 2.00
N ARG A 22 8.42 -6.47 3.26
CA ARG A 22 7.11 -6.84 3.81
C ARG A 22 5.96 -6.21 3.04
N PHE A 23 6.06 -4.92 2.75
CA PHE A 23 5.07 -4.22 1.94
C PHE A 23 4.97 -4.83 0.53
N HIS A 24 6.10 -5.13 -0.10
CA HIS A 24 6.12 -5.72 -1.44
C HIS A 24 5.46 -7.10 -1.50
N ARG A 25 5.63 -7.95 -0.46
CA ARG A 25 4.92 -9.23 -0.35
C ARG A 25 3.41 -9.05 -0.28
N GLN A 26 2.93 -8.11 0.55
CA GLN A 26 1.50 -7.79 0.65
C GLN A 26 0.95 -7.28 -0.69
N LEU A 27 1.68 -6.39 -1.37
CA LEU A 27 1.30 -5.86 -2.67
C LEU A 27 1.19 -6.98 -3.72
N SER A 28 2.21 -7.84 -3.81
CA SER A 28 2.22 -8.97 -4.74
C SER A 28 1.08 -9.95 -4.49
N ALA A 29 0.73 -10.21 -3.22
CA ALA A 29 -0.39 -11.07 -2.88
C ALA A 29 -1.74 -10.46 -3.31
N ALA A 30 -1.93 -9.16 -3.06
CA ALA A 30 -3.15 -8.45 -3.44
C ALA A 30 -3.33 -8.35 -4.96
N LEU A 31 -2.24 -8.15 -5.72
CA LEU A 31 -2.28 -8.12 -7.18
C LEU A 31 -2.59 -9.47 -7.82
N LYS A 32 -2.27 -10.59 -7.14
CA LYS A 32 -2.56 -11.96 -7.61
C LYS A 32 -3.98 -12.43 -7.31
N ALA A 33 -4.72 -11.73 -6.45
CA ALA A 33 -6.05 -12.15 -6.03
C ALA A 33 -7.11 -12.12 -7.15
N PRO A 34 -7.16 -11.12 -8.05
CA PRO A 34 -8.15 -11.08 -9.12
C PRO A 34 -7.74 -12.00 -10.29
N PRO A 35 -8.58 -12.96 -10.71
CA PRO A 35 -8.28 -13.81 -11.86
C PRO A 35 -8.37 -13.03 -13.18
N GLY A 36 -7.39 -13.19 -14.07
CA GLY A 36 -7.45 -12.67 -15.45
C GLY A 36 -7.33 -11.16 -15.63
N SER A 37 -7.04 -10.41 -14.55
CA SER A 37 -6.78 -8.97 -14.62
C SER A 37 -5.33 -8.71 -14.98
N GLU A 38 -5.11 -7.78 -15.90
CA GLU A 38 -3.80 -7.13 -16.03
C GLU A 38 -3.48 -6.42 -14.70
N TRP A 39 -2.35 -6.77 -14.09
CA TRP A 39 -2.00 -6.32 -12.73
C TRP A 39 -1.91 -4.79 -12.62
N HIS A 40 -1.58 -4.11 -13.71
CA HIS A 40 -1.41 -2.67 -13.75
C HIS A 40 -2.75 -1.91 -13.71
N GLU A 41 -3.83 -2.51 -14.18
CA GLU A 41 -5.17 -1.92 -14.12
C GLU A 41 -5.72 -1.94 -12.69
N GLY A 42 -5.46 -3.02 -11.95
CA GLY A 42 -5.84 -3.17 -10.54
C GLY A 42 -4.92 -2.43 -9.57
N LEU A 43 -3.74 -2.00 -10.00
CA LEU A 43 -2.71 -1.41 -9.14
C LEU A 43 -3.20 -0.16 -8.37
N PRO A 44 -3.90 0.83 -8.98
CA PRO A 44 -4.38 1.99 -8.24
C PRO A 44 -5.35 1.61 -7.13
N LEU A 45 -6.26 0.66 -7.39
CA LEU A 45 -7.25 0.20 -6.42
C LEU A 45 -6.60 -0.59 -5.28
N VAL A 46 -5.67 -1.49 -5.60
CA VAL A 46 -4.91 -2.24 -4.59
C VAL A 46 -4.12 -1.31 -3.68
N LEU A 47 -3.42 -0.31 -4.25
CA LEU A 47 -2.68 0.67 -3.45
C LEU A 47 -3.60 1.53 -2.58
N LEU A 48 -4.77 1.91 -3.09
CA LEU A 48 -5.78 2.62 -2.30
C LEU A 48 -6.25 1.78 -1.11
N GLY A 49 -6.58 0.51 -1.34
CA GLY A 49 -6.97 -0.42 -0.29
C GLY A 49 -5.89 -0.58 0.78
N ILE A 50 -4.62 -0.78 0.37
CA ILE A 50 -3.50 -0.91 1.32
C ILE A 50 -3.32 0.37 2.16
N ARG A 51 -3.51 1.56 1.58
CA ARG A 51 -3.39 2.84 2.32
C ARG A 51 -4.54 3.10 3.30
N ASN A 52 -5.72 2.55 3.04
CA ASN A 52 -6.88 2.67 3.92
C ASN A 52 -7.03 1.51 4.93
N THR A 53 -6.24 0.45 4.79
CA THR A 53 -6.30 -0.67 5.73
C THR A 53 -5.64 -0.29 7.06
N ILE A 54 -6.29 -0.61 8.18
CA ILE A 54 -5.71 -0.44 9.51
C ILE A 54 -4.50 -1.37 9.63
N LYS A 55 -3.35 -0.80 9.95
CA LYS A 55 -2.14 -1.55 10.26
C LYS A 55 -2.17 -1.90 11.74
N ALA A 56 -2.28 -3.18 12.07
CA ALA A 56 -2.50 -3.63 13.45
C ALA A 56 -1.38 -3.23 14.42
N ASP A 57 -0.14 -3.15 13.94
CA ASP A 57 1.04 -2.70 14.69
C ASP A 57 1.04 -1.18 14.98
N LEU A 58 0.34 -0.39 14.17
CA LEU A 58 0.26 1.07 14.33
C LEU A 58 -1.11 1.54 14.86
N HIS A 59 -2.10 0.64 14.93
CA HIS A 59 -3.49 0.95 15.27
C HIS A 59 -4.12 2.09 14.45
N THR A 60 -3.62 2.33 13.23
CA THR A 60 -4.07 3.40 12.33
C THR A 60 -3.82 3.02 10.86
N THR A 61 -4.31 3.84 9.93
CA THR A 61 -4.12 3.63 8.49
C THR A 61 -2.92 4.43 7.98
N PRO A 62 -2.18 3.93 6.96
CA PRO A 62 -1.13 4.71 6.31
C PRO A 62 -1.60 6.06 5.75
N ALA A 63 -2.83 6.13 5.25
CA ALA A 63 -3.44 7.38 4.79
C ALA A 63 -3.59 8.40 5.92
N ALA A 64 -4.11 7.97 7.08
CA ALA A 64 -4.25 8.85 8.24
C ALA A 64 -2.89 9.38 8.73
N LEU A 65 -1.85 8.54 8.71
CA LEU A 65 -0.50 8.96 9.11
C LEU A 65 0.16 9.94 8.13
N ALA A 66 -0.05 9.75 6.82
CA ALA A 66 0.61 10.56 5.80
C ALA A 66 -0.14 11.86 5.48
N LEU A 67 -1.47 11.83 5.52
CA LEU A 67 -2.35 12.91 5.06
C LEU A 67 -3.20 13.52 6.18
N GLY A 68 -3.24 12.92 7.36
CA GLY A 68 -4.11 13.36 8.46
C GLY A 68 -5.59 13.03 8.26
N CYS A 69 -5.96 12.26 7.23
CA CYS A 69 -7.34 11.88 6.94
C CYS A 69 -7.44 10.45 6.39
N THR A 70 -8.64 9.87 6.48
CA THR A 70 -9.01 8.63 5.79
C THR A 70 -9.39 8.94 4.35
N LEU A 71 -8.96 8.11 3.39
CA LEU A 71 -9.33 8.29 1.98
C LEU A 71 -10.64 7.56 1.70
N HIS A 72 -11.57 8.22 1.02
CA HIS A 72 -12.83 7.57 0.65
C HIS A 72 -12.62 6.51 -0.42
N LEU A 73 -13.27 5.36 -0.25
CA LEU A 73 -13.28 4.28 -1.24
C LEU A 73 -14.38 4.52 -2.29
N PRO A 74 -14.20 4.09 -3.55
CA PRO A 74 -15.25 4.21 -4.58
C PRO A 74 -16.62 3.64 -4.16
N GLY A 75 -16.64 2.61 -3.32
CA GLY A 75 -17.87 2.01 -2.79
C GLY A 75 -18.58 2.84 -1.70
N GLU A 76 -17.90 3.79 -1.06
CA GLU A 76 -18.49 4.66 -0.03
C GLU A 76 -19.28 5.84 -0.63
N PHE A 77 -19.03 6.17 -1.90
CA PHE A 77 -19.77 7.21 -2.61
C PHE A 77 -21.12 6.74 -3.15
N VAL A 78 -21.41 5.44 -3.08
CA VAL A 78 -22.71 4.89 -3.49
C VAL A 78 -23.65 4.98 -2.29
N SER A 79 -24.53 5.98 -2.27
CA SER A 79 -25.64 6.00 -1.31
C SER A 79 -26.43 4.68 -1.42
N PRO A 80 -26.87 4.07 -0.31
CA PRO A 80 -27.74 2.90 -0.38
C PRO A 80 -28.93 3.24 -1.28
N LYS A 81 -29.24 2.34 -2.23
CA LYS A 81 -30.49 2.44 -2.99
C LYS A 81 -31.65 2.41 -1.98
N PRO A 82 -32.66 3.28 -2.12
CA PRO A 82 -33.83 3.28 -1.26
C PRO A 82 -34.58 1.95 -1.34
#